data_AF-A0A7V4M7A9-F1
#
_entry.id   AF-A0A7V4M7A9-F1
#
_cell.length_a   1.000
_cell.length_b   1.000
_cell.length_c   1.000
_cell.angle_alpha   90.00
_cell.angle_beta   90.00
_cell.angle_gamma   90.00
#
_symmetry.space_group_name_H-M   'P 1'
#
loop_
_entity.id
_entity.type
_entity.pdbx_description
1 polymer ?
#
loop_
_entity_poly.entity_id
_entity_poly.type
_entity_poly.pdbx_seq_one_letter_code
_entity_poly.pdbx_strand_id
1 'polypeptide(L)'
;MVEDLSQYHRPISNLFPLPQTREAWARYRLSEEQVEFYRREGYVAGIRLLSEAQVDALCQELESLFDPRHPGHGLFYEYHSNESKDPSTVLFHALGAWRITPGLHDLLWNPALTVPASQLLGGPVRFWHDQLFCKPPRHGGVVAWHQDYSYWTRTQPMNHLTCWIGLDDATTENGCVHYIPGSHRWPLLPITGLAGGMDAIQSVLTDEQKAQFKPVAAALRKGFAAFHHPLMVHGSYGNATDRPRRAVVINVFRDGTQSASDDPLLHGVPPIPKGQRMGGQFFPLLFDPQDVF
;
A
#
# COMPACT_ATOMS: atom_id res chain seq x y z
N MET A 1 10.47 27.55 -1.16
CA MET A 1 9.23 26.76 -1.22
C MET A 1 9.65 25.36 -1.65
N VAL A 2 9.27 24.32 -0.91
CA VAL A 2 9.62 22.94 -1.31
C VAL A 2 8.74 22.56 -2.49
N GLU A 3 9.34 21.93 -3.48
CA GLU A 3 8.65 21.44 -4.66
C GLU A 3 7.74 20.27 -4.28
N ASP A 4 6.47 20.35 -4.69
CA ASP A 4 5.50 19.28 -4.52
C ASP A 4 5.50 18.41 -5.77
N LEU A 5 6.05 17.20 -5.66
CA LEU A 5 6.23 16.31 -6.80
C LEU A 5 4.91 15.81 -7.39
N SER A 6 3.77 15.97 -6.68
CA SER A 6 2.45 15.62 -7.24
C SER A 6 2.05 16.40 -8.50
N GLN A 7 2.78 17.48 -8.81
CA GLN A 7 2.62 18.23 -10.05
C GLN A 7 3.13 17.46 -11.29
N TYR A 8 3.93 16.41 -11.10
CA TYR A 8 4.45 15.56 -12.16
C TYR A 8 3.66 14.25 -12.25
N HIS A 9 3.06 13.97 -13.41
CA HIS A 9 2.30 12.74 -13.67
C HIS A 9 3.11 11.74 -14.51
N ARG A 10 4.39 11.60 -14.18
CA ARG A 10 5.38 10.75 -14.86
C ARG A 10 6.62 10.58 -13.99
N PRO A 11 7.46 9.57 -14.24
CA PRO A 11 8.78 9.49 -13.63
C PRO A 11 9.60 10.77 -13.86
N ILE A 12 10.29 11.22 -12.83
CA ILE A 12 11.17 12.41 -12.83
C ILE A 12 12.65 12.04 -12.73
N SER A 13 12.97 10.77 -12.49
CA SER A 13 14.33 10.22 -12.46
C SER A 13 14.45 8.96 -13.32
N ASN A 14 15.62 8.33 -13.29
CA ASN A 14 15.91 7.08 -14.00
C ASN A 14 15.87 5.83 -13.10
N LEU A 15 15.39 5.96 -11.85
CA LEU A 15 15.40 4.84 -10.89
C LEU A 15 14.47 3.68 -11.32
N PHE A 16 13.38 3.99 -12.03
CA PHE A 16 12.41 3.01 -12.54
C PHE A 16 12.25 3.17 -14.06
N PRO A 17 13.15 2.61 -14.88
CA PRO A 17 13.09 2.77 -16.33
C PRO A 17 11.84 2.10 -16.92
N LEU A 18 11.13 2.82 -17.79
CA LEU A 18 9.96 2.30 -18.47
C LEU A 18 10.34 1.41 -19.67
N PRO A 19 9.71 0.23 -19.83
CA PRO A 19 9.95 -0.64 -20.96
C PRO A 19 9.55 0.02 -22.29
N GLN A 20 10.33 -0.25 -23.33
CA GLN A 20 10.14 0.35 -24.67
C GLN A 20 9.39 -0.55 -25.64
N THR A 21 9.16 -1.83 -25.29
CA THR A 21 8.44 -2.79 -26.14
C THR A 21 7.37 -3.52 -25.37
N ARG A 22 6.32 -3.95 -26.08
CA ARG A 22 5.22 -4.75 -25.55
C ARG A 22 5.71 -6.03 -24.87
N GLU A 23 6.72 -6.70 -25.44
CA GLU A 23 7.31 -7.92 -24.89
C GLU A 23 8.00 -7.66 -23.55
N ALA A 24 8.64 -6.50 -23.40
CA ALA A 24 9.28 -6.10 -22.16
C ALA A 24 8.24 -5.78 -21.08
N TRP A 25 7.13 -5.13 -21.43
CA TRP A 25 5.98 -4.93 -20.54
C TRP A 25 5.31 -6.26 -20.14
N ALA A 26 5.19 -7.21 -21.07
CA ALA A 26 4.56 -8.50 -20.83
C ALA A 26 5.28 -9.34 -19.75
N ARG A 27 6.58 -9.10 -19.51
CA ARG A 27 7.37 -9.77 -18.46
C ARG A 27 6.89 -9.48 -17.03
N TYR A 28 6.16 -8.38 -16.84
CA TYR A 28 5.61 -8.00 -15.53
C TYR A 28 4.23 -8.59 -15.29
N ARG A 29 3.65 -9.32 -16.26
CA ARG A 29 2.33 -9.90 -16.08
C ARG A 29 2.37 -11.03 -15.05
N LEU A 30 1.38 -11.03 -14.17
CA LEU A 30 1.06 -12.20 -13.34
C LEU A 30 0.65 -13.36 -14.24
N SER A 31 1.05 -14.57 -13.85
CA SER A 31 0.57 -15.80 -14.47
C SER A 31 -0.93 -16.00 -14.20
N GLU A 32 -1.58 -16.84 -15.00
CA GLU A 32 -2.99 -17.19 -14.78
C GLU A 32 -3.20 -17.80 -13.39
N GLU A 33 -2.31 -18.68 -12.96
CA GLU A 33 -2.34 -19.28 -11.61
C GLU A 33 -2.27 -18.22 -10.50
N GLN A 34 -1.42 -17.20 -10.64
CA GLN A 34 -1.32 -16.10 -9.68
C GLN A 34 -2.61 -15.27 -9.63
N VAL A 35 -3.22 -15.01 -10.78
CA VAL A 35 -4.49 -14.27 -10.87
C VAL A 35 -5.64 -15.09 -10.27
N GLU A 36 -5.69 -16.39 -10.53
CA GLU A 36 -6.68 -17.30 -9.94
C GLU A 36 -6.51 -17.43 -8.43
N PHE A 37 -5.26 -17.52 -7.95
CA PHE A 37 -4.95 -17.50 -6.52
C PHE A 37 -5.46 -16.21 -5.87
N TYR A 38 -5.18 -15.04 -6.46
CA TYR A 38 -5.69 -13.76 -5.96
C TYR A 38 -7.22 -13.75 -5.87
N ARG A 39 -7.93 -14.21 -6.91
CA ARG A 39 -9.39 -14.25 -6.91
C ARG A 39 -9.95 -15.17 -5.81
N ARG A 40 -9.30 -16.31 -5.59
CA ARG A 40 -9.72 -17.31 -4.60
C ARG A 40 -9.35 -16.93 -3.17
N GLU A 41 -8.17 -16.37 -2.93
CA GLU A 41 -7.63 -16.14 -1.59
C GLU A 41 -7.70 -14.67 -1.14
N GLY A 42 -7.91 -13.74 -2.07
CA GLY A 42 -7.99 -12.30 -1.80
C GLY A 42 -6.64 -11.58 -1.78
N TYR A 43 -5.54 -12.31 -1.98
CA TYR A 43 -4.18 -11.77 -2.06
C TYR A 43 -3.31 -12.62 -2.97
N VAL A 44 -2.18 -12.07 -3.42
CA VAL A 44 -1.08 -12.80 -4.06
C VAL A 44 0.25 -12.22 -3.60
N ALA A 45 1.18 -13.06 -3.17
CA ALA A 45 2.45 -12.66 -2.57
C ALA A 45 3.65 -13.19 -3.38
N GLY A 46 4.85 -12.69 -3.06
CA GLY A 46 6.10 -13.16 -3.67
C GLY A 46 6.36 -12.57 -5.05
N ILE A 47 5.79 -11.41 -5.36
CA ILE A 47 6.02 -10.72 -6.63
C ILE A 47 7.30 -9.90 -6.52
N ARG A 48 8.31 -10.20 -7.34
CA ARG A 48 9.53 -9.40 -7.39
C ARG A 48 9.22 -8.03 -8.01
N LEU A 49 9.41 -6.96 -7.24
CA LEU A 49 9.05 -5.61 -7.65
C LEU A 49 10.27 -4.68 -7.78
N LEU A 50 11.26 -4.86 -6.90
CA LEU A 50 12.45 -4.03 -6.83
C LEU A 50 13.74 -4.83 -7.05
N SER A 51 14.72 -4.17 -7.64
CA SER A 51 16.14 -4.55 -7.58
C SER A 51 16.77 -4.09 -6.25
N GLU A 52 17.95 -4.61 -5.92
CA GLU A 52 18.66 -4.19 -4.70
C GLU A 52 18.99 -2.70 -4.70
N ALA A 53 19.48 -2.16 -5.84
CA ALA A 53 19.78 -0.73 -5.96
C ALA A 53 18.55 0.16 -5.76
N GLN A 54 17.37 -0.29 -6.22
CA GLN A 54 16.11 0.43 -5.98
C GLN A 54 15.70 0.36 -4.51
N VAL A 55 15.84 -0.80 -3.85
CA VAL A 55 15.59 -0.93 -2.41
C VAL A 55 16.50 0.00 -1.62
N ASP A 56 17.80 0.03 -1.91
CA ASP A 56 18.77 0.87 -1.21
C ASP A 56 18.46 2.36 -1.36
N ALA A 57 18.09 2.80 -2.57
CA ALA A 57 17.69 4.19 -2.82
C ALA A 57 16.43 4.57 -2.03
N LEU A 58 15.38 3.74 -2.05
CA LEU A 58 14.14 3.99 -1.30
C LEU A 58 14.37 3.97 0.22
N CYS A 59 15.25 3.10 0.71
CA CYS A 59 15.64 3.07 2.12
C CYS A 59 16.33 4.38 2.56
N GLN A 60 17.24 4.91 1.74
CA GLN A 60 17.91 6.19 2.01
C GLN A 60 16.92 7.36 2.00
N GLU A 61 15.99 7.38 1.05
CA GLU A 61 14.93 8.40 0.99
C GLU A 61 14.04 8.32 2.24
N LEU A 62 13.58 7.12 2.60
CA LEU A 62 12.77 6.87 3.78
C LEU A 62 13.47 7.28 5.08
N GLU A 63 14.77 6.98 5.22
CA GLU A 63 15.56 7.39 6.39
C GLU A 63 15.61 8.92 6.54
N SER A 64 15.70 9.67 5.43
CA SER A 64 15.70 11.14 5.48
C SER A 64 14.35 11.73 5.92
N LEU A 65 13.25 11.01 5.67
CA LEU A 65 11.89 11.40 6.03
C LEU A 65 11.55 11.21 7.51
N PHE A 66 12.40 10.52 8.30
CA PHE A 66 12.20 10.41 9.74
C PHE A 66 12.47 11.71 10.50
N ASP A 67 13.20 12.67 9.91
CA ASP A 67 13.42 13.98 10.54
C ASP A 67 12.15 14.85 10.39
N PRO A 68 11.46 15.23 11.49
CA PRO A 68 10.29 16.11 11.40
C PRO A 68 10.63 17.52 10.89
N ARG A 69 11.92 17.88 10.80
CA ARG A 69 12.40 19.14 10.21
C ARG A 69 12.69 19.01 8.71
N HIS A 70 12.44 17.85 8.11
CA HIS A 70 12.63 17.65 6.68
C HIS A 70 11.87 18.75 5.90
N PRO A 71 12.48 19.41 4.91
CA PRO A 71 11.86 20.54 4.22
C PRO A 71 10.46 20.21 3.66
N GLY A 72 10.28 18.99 3.15
CA GLY A 72 9.01 18.51 2.59
C GLY A 72 7.97 18.02 3.61
N HIS A 73 8.23 18.14 4.92
CA HIS A 73 7.35 17.59 5.96
C HIS A 73 5.91 18.10 5.86
N GLY A 74 5.70 19.35 5.44
CA GLY A 74 4.35 19.91 5.24
C GLY A 74 3.54 19.30 4.08
N LEU A 75 4.14 18.42 3.27
CA LEU A 75 3.46 17.72 2.17
C LEU A 75 2.90 16.35 2.59
N PHE A 76 3.20 15.85 3.79
CA PHE A 76 2.54 14.66 4.30
C PHE A 76 1.05 14.92 4.49
N TYR A 77 0.22 13.95 4.10
CA TYR A 77 -1.18 13.90 4.47
C TYR A 77 -1.33 13.55 5.95
N GLU A 78 -0.51 12.60 6.41
CA GLU A 78 -0.44 12.13 7.80
C GLU A 78 1.02 11.81 8.14
N TYR A 79 1.43 12.09 9.38
CA TYR A 79 2.77 11.78 9.88
C TYR A 79 2.72 11.45 11.37
N HIS A 80 3.04 10.20 11.69
CA HIS A 80 3.10 9.67 13.03
C HIS A 80 4.47 9.06 13.26
N SER A 81 5.32 9.76 14.05
CA SER A 81 6.58 9.19 14.53
C SER A 81 6.36 7.95 15.40
N ASN A 82 5.18 7.87 16.05
CA ASN A 82 4.63 6.67 16.64
C ASN A 82 3.09 6.69 16.57
N GLU A 83 2.51 5.79 15.79
CA GLU A 83 1.06 5.53 15.69
C GLU A 83 0.51 4.82 16.94
N SER A 84 1.38 4.10 17.68
CA SER A 84 0.98 3.47 18.93
C SER A 84 0.84 4.50 20.05
N LYS A 85 -0.21 4.34 20.86
CA LYS A 85 -0.38 5.10 22.12
C LYS A 85 0.57 4.62 23.22
N ASP A 86 1.17 3.45 23.04
CA ASP A 86 2.15 2.88 23.96
C ASP A 86 3.58 3.15 23.43
N PRO A 87 4.41 3.90 24.17
CA PRO A 87 5.76 4.22 23.75
C PRO A 87 6.69 3.00 23.67
N SER A 88 6.30 1.86 24.26
CA SER A 88 7.06 0.60 24.18
C SER A 88 6.78 -0.21 22.91
N THR A 89 5.83 0.22 22.07
CA THR A 89 5.42 -0.48 20.83
C THR A 89 5.39 0.47 19.63
N VAL A 90 6.55 1.01 19.28
CA VAL A 90 6.68 2.06 18.26
C VAL A 90 6.26 1.57 16.87
N LEU A 91 5.41 2.33 16.19
CA LEU A 91 5.05 2.14 14.79
C LEU A 91 5.15 3.48 14.07
N PHE A 92 6.19 3.68 13.26
CA PHE A 92 6.23 4.84 12.38
C PHE A 92 5.24 4.64 11.23
N HIS A 93 4.43 5.66 10.97
CA HIS A 93 3.41 5.65 9.93
C HIS A 93 3.30 7.03 9.28
N ALA A 94 3.36 7.11 7.95
CA ALA A 94 3.20 8.38 7.22
C ALA A 94 2.57 8.16 5.84
N LEU A 95 1.80 9.14 5.37
CA LEU A 95 1.11 9.15 4.07
C LEU A 95 1.52 10.38 3.25
N GLY A 96 1.82 10.22 1.97
CA GLY A 96 2.13 11.33 1.06
C GLY A 96 3.61 11.48 0.69
N ALA A 97 4.44 10.47 0.94
CA ALA A 97 5.88 10.54 0.71
C ALA A 97 6.25 10.63 -0.79
N TRP A 98 5.38 10.12 -1.67
CA TRP A 98 5.46 10.27 -3.12
C TRP A 98 5.50 11.74 -3.61
N ARG A 99 5.09 12.70 -2.76
CA ARG A 99 5.13 14.15 -3.04
C ARG A 99 6.50 14.76 -2.75
N ILE A 100 7.36 14.03 -2.05
CA ILE A 100 8.51 14.60 -1.33
C ILE A 100 9.83 14.14 -1.95
N THR A 101 9.99 12.85 -2.22
CA THR A 101 11.27 12.28 -2.67
C THR A 101 11.15 11.62 -4.06
N PRO A 102 12.15 11.77 -4.94
CA PRO A 102 12.06 11.29 -6.32
C PRO A 102 11.85 9.77 -6.48
N GLY A 103 12.49 8.95 -5.65
CA GLY A 103 12.34 7.50 -5.72
C GLY A 103 10.97 7.03 -5.27
N LEU A 104 10.45 7.52 -4.14
CA LEU A 104 9.07 7.23 -3.71
C LEU A 104 8.02 7.77 -4.70
N HIS A 105 8.31 8.89 -5.37
CA HIS A 105 7.49 9.40 -6.47
C HIS A 105 7.49 8.44 -7.66
N ASP A 106 8.66 8.13 -8.21
CA ASP A 106 8.80 7.34 -9.42
C ASP A 106 8.33 5.88 -9.25
N LEU A 107 8.36 5.35 -8.01
CA LEU A 107 7.86 4.03 -7.68
C LEU A 107 6.41 3.82 -8.12
N LEU A 108 5.59 4.88 -8.16
CA LEU A 108 4.19 4.81 -8.59
C LEU A 108 4.03 4.30 -10.02
N TRP A 109 5.00 4.59 -10.90
CA TRP A 109 4.97 4.20 -12.31
C TRP A 109 5.76 2.91 -12.60
N ASN A 110 6.26 2.21 -11.58
CA ASN A 110 7.00 0.96 -11.78
C ASN A 110 6.11 -0.09 -12.48
N PRO A 111 6.50 -0.63 -13.66
CA PRO A 111 5.75 -1.67 -14.36
C PRO A 111 5.47 -2.92 -13.53
N ALA A 112 6.37 -3.28 -12.61
CA ALA A 112 6.19 -4.41 -11.71
C ALA A 112 5.08 -4.20 -10.67
N LEU A 113 4.61 -2.95 -10.51
CA LEU A 113 3.43 -2.59 -9.75
C LEU A 113 2.21 -2.46 -10.67
N THR A 114 2.33 -1.64 -11.72
CA THR A 114 1.18 -1.19 -12.51
C THR A 114 0.59 -2.27 -13.41
N VAL A 115 1.41 -3.16 -13.99
CA VAL A 115 0.92 -4.25 -14.84
C VAL A 115 0.14 -5.30 -14.02
N PRO A 116 0.67 -5.85 -12.91
CA PRO A 116 -0.12 -6.70 -12.02
C PRO A 116 -1.40 -6.01 -11.53
N ALA A 117 -1.30 -4.75 -11.10
CA ALA A 117 -2.46 -4.01 -10.62
C ALA A 117 -3.56 -3.90 -11.68
N SER A 118 -3.19 -3.61 -12.93
CA SER A 118 -4.13 -3.54 -14.05
C SER A 118 -4.79 -4.89 -14.34
N GLN A 119 -4.04 -6.00 -14.27
CA GLN A 119 -4.61 -7.34 -14.42
C GLN A 119 -5.62 -7.67 -13.32
N LEU A 120 -5.30 -7.32 -12.07
CA LEU A 120 -6.14 -7.63 -10.91
C LEU A 120 -7.39 -6.74 -10.83
N LEU A 121 -7.28 -5.47 -11.22
CA LEU A 121 -8.40 -4.52 -11.30
C LEU A 121 -9.21 -4.62 -12.60
N GLY A 122 -8.64 -5.23 -13.63
CA GLY A 122 -9.27 -5.44 -14.94
C GLY A 122 -9.41 -4.16 -15.77
N GLY A 123 -8.46 -3.22 -15.69
CA GLY A 123 -8.52 -1.97 -16.44
C GLY A 123 -7.39 -0.98 -16.14
N PRO A 124 -7.54 0.28 -16.57
CA PRO A 124 -6.57 1.34 -16.29
C PRO A 124 -6.47 1.62 -14.78
N VAL A 125 -5.28 1.98 -14.31
CA VAL A 125 -4.94 2.09 -12.89
C VAL A 125 -4.61 3.53 -12.54
N ARG A 126 -5.22 4.03 -11.47
CA ARG A 126 -4.93 5.33 -10.84
C ARG A 126 -4.34 5.15 -9.46
N PHE A 127 -3.52 6.12 -9.07
CA PHE A 127 -3.00 6.21 -7.71
C PHE A 127 -4.09 6.64 -6.72
N TRP A 128 -4.06 6.08 -5.51
CA TRP A 128 -4.89 6.49 -4.38
C TRP A 128 -4.09 7.28 -3.34
N HIS A 129 -3.22 6.58 -2.62
CA HIS A 129 -2.24 7.14 -1.70
C HIS A 129 -1.15 6.12 -1.42
N ASP A 130 -0.02 6.59 -0.89
CA ASP A 130 1.07 5.76 -0.39
C ASP A 130 1.06 5.77 1.14
N GLN A 131 1.63 4.73 1.73
CA GLN A 131 1.90 4.67 3.16
C GLN A 131 3.33 4.16 3.38
N LEU A 132 3.97 4.72 4.39
CA LEU A 132 5.25 4.27 4.91
C LEU A 132 5.01 3.59 6.25
N PHE A 133 5.50 2.38 6.44
CA PHE A 133 5.49 1.69 7.72
C PHE A 133 6.90 1.30 8.13
N CYS A 134 7.35 1.74 9.29
CA CYS A 134 8.60 1.28 9.88
C CYS A 134 8.37 0.75 11.30
N LYS A 135 8.83 -0.50 11.52
CA LYS A 135 8.86 -1.14 12.84
C LYS A 135 10.31 -1.19 13.33
N PRO A 136 10.68 -0.40 14.34
CA PRO A 136 12.03 -0.43 14.88
C PRO A 136 12.36 -1.79 15.53
N PRO A 137 13.66 -2.10 15.70
CA PRO A 137 14.12 -3.31 16.37
C PRO A 137 13.49 -3.51 17.75
N ARG A 138 13.16 -4.75 18.10
CA ARG A 138 12.74 -5.26 19.44
C ARG A 138 11.43 -4.72 20.01
N HIS A 139 11.05 -3.49 19.68
CA HIS A 139 9.92 -2.78 20.25
C HIS A 139 8.99 -2.21 19.16
N GLY A 140 9.04 -2.79 17.95
CA GLY A 140 8.14 -2.42 16.86
C GLY A 140 6.72 -2.89 17.16
N GLY A 141 5.73 -2.00 17.05
CA GLY A 141 4.33 -2.26 17.35
C GLY A 141 3.61 -3.11 16.31
N VAL A 142 2.35 -3.47 16.60
CA VAL A 142 1.49 -4.20 15.65
C VAL A 142 0.74 -3.25 14.73
N VAL A 143 0.36 -3.75 13.56
CA VAL A 143 -0.78 -3.23 12.81
C VAL A 143 -1.91 -4.24 13.03
N ALA A 144 -2.95 -3.83 13.72
CA ALA A 144 -4.07 -4.69 14.09
C ALA A 144 -4.82 -5.21 12.86
N TRP A 145 -5.56 -6.30 13.05
CA TRP A 145 -6.37 -6.88 11.97
C TRP A 145 -7.43 -5.90 11.48
N HIS A 146 -7.47 -5.62 10.17
CA HIS A 146 -8.41 -4.68 9.58
C HIS A 146 -8.69 -5.00 8.11
N GLN A 147 -9.67 -4.29 7.55
CA GLN A 147 -9.88 -4.17 6.10
C GLN A 147 -9.55 -2.73 5.68
N ASP A 148 -8.72 -2.59 4.66
CA ASP A 148 -8.32 -1.29 4.12
C ASP A 148 -9.53 -0.43 3.73
N TYR A 149 -10.52 -1.02 3.05
CA TYR A 149 -11.68 -0.28 2.53
C TYR A 149 -12.52 0.37 3.63
N SER A 150 -12.44 -0.11 4.87
CA SER A 150 -13.16 0.49 6.00
C SER A 150 -12.77 1.95 6.23
N TYR A 151 -11.56 2.35 5.82
CA TYR A 151 -11.05 3.72 5.88
C TYR A 151 -11.26 4.51 4.55
N TRP A 152 -11.64 3.84 3.46
CA TRP A 152 -11.69 4.41 2.11
C TRP A 152 -13.10 4.50 1.52
N THR A 153 -14.13 4.37 2.35
CA THR A 153 -15.56 4.41 1.98
C THR A 153 -16.03 5.73 1.35
N ARG A 154 -15.16 6.74 1.27
CA ARG A 154 -15.36 8.01 0.57
C ARG A 154 -15.18 7.92 -0.95
N THR A 155 -14.94 6.72 -1.49
CA THR A 155 -14.87 6.45 -2.93
C THR A 155 -15.77 5.28 -3.30
N GLN A 156 -16.23 5.22 -4.55
CA GLN A 156 -17.06 4.12 -5.06
C GLN A 156 -16.99 3.98 -6.60
N PRO A 157 -17.23 2.79 -7.17
CA PRO A 157 -17.36 1.51 -6.49
C PRO A 157 -16.02 1.06 -5.88
N MET A 158 -16.06 -0.01 -5.07
CA MET A 158 -14.89 -0.59 -4.42
C MET A 158 -13.97 -1.29 -5.44
N ASN A 159 -13.22 -0.49 -6.20
CA ASN A 159 -12.28 -0.96 -7.20
C ASN A 159 -10.85 -0.64 -6.79
N HIS A 160 -10.49 -0.95 -5.54
CA HIS A 160 -9.18 -0.64 -4.97
C HIS A 160 -8.29 -1.88 -4.96
N LEU A 161 -6.99 -1.66 -4.83
CA LEU A 161 -5.99 -2.71 -4.66
C LEU A 161 -4.81 -2.12 -3.87
N THR A 162 -4.29 -2.91 -2.94
CA THR A 162 -3.11 -2.55 -2.16
C THR A 162 -1.91 -3.34 -2.66
N CYS A 163 -0.76 -2.69 -2.82
CA CYS A 163 0.53 -3.31 -3.05
C CYS A 163 1.44 -3.03 -1.86
N TRP A 164 1.71 -4.04 -1.04
CA TRP A 164 2.65 -3.97 0.08
C TRP A 164 4.04 -4.41 -0.38
N ILE A 165 5.06 -3.56 -0.17
CA ILE A 165 6.41 -3.76 -0.70
C ILE A 165 7.40 -3.79 0.47
N GLY A 166 8.11 -4.92 0.65
CA GLY A 166 9.14 -5.05 1.68
C GLY A 166 10.43 -4.35 1.27
N LEU A 167 10.89 -3.37 2.04
CA LEU A 167 12.21 -2.76 1.85
C LEU A 167 13.31 -3.48 2.65
N ASP A 168 12.92 -4.22 3.68
CA ASP A 168 13.74 -5.21 4.36
C ASP A 168 13.14 -6.61 4.12
N ASP A 169 13.90 -7.67 4.44
CA ASP A 169 13.31 -9.01 4.52
C ASP A 169 12.18 -8.98 5.56
N ALA A 170 11.01 -9.51 5.21
CA ALA A 170 9.84 -9.57 6.06
C ALA A 170 9.61 -11.03 6.49
N THR A 171 9.79 -11.29 7.78
CA THR A 171 9.65 -12.62 8.39
C THR A 171 8.60 -12.60 9.49
N THR A 172 8.24 -13.76 10.00
CA THR A 172 7.34 -13.89 11.15
C THR A 172 7.88 -13.18 12.39
N GLU A 173 9.19 -13.19 12.59
CA GLU A 173 9.87 -12.62 13.78
C GLU A 173 9.95 -11.09 13.75
N ASN A 174 9.99 -10.49 12.55
CA ASN A 174 10.04 -9.03 12.40
C ASN A 174 8.70 -8.41 11.97
N GLY A 175 7.63 -9.20 12.00
CA GLY A 175 6.28 -8.72 11.79
C GLY A 175 5.92 -8.54 10.31
N CYS A 176 6.10 -9.58 9.50
CA CYS A 176 5.52 -9.65 8.16
C CYS A 176 3.99 -9.53 8.21
N VAL A 177 3.40 -9.17 7.07
CA VAL A 177 1.94 -9.16 6.93
C VAL A 177 1.41 -10.58 7.07
N HIS A 178 0.27 -10.70 7.71
CA HIS A 178 -0.53 -11.90 7.76
C HIS A 178 -1.89 -11.63 7.13
N TYR A 179 -2.44 -12.66 6.53
CA TYR A 179 -3.71 -12.64 5.80
C TYR A 179 -4.66 -13.67 6.38
N ILE A 180 -5.97 -13.39 6.32
CA ILE A 180 -7.02 -14.40 6.55
C ILE A 180 -7.56 -14.85 5.17
N PRO A 181 -7.06 -15.95 4.58
CA PRO A 181 -7.38 -16.30 3.19
C PRO A 181 -8.89 -16.42 2.95
N GLY A 182 -9.37 -15.78 1.89
CA GLY A 182 -10.79 -15.77 1.51
C GLY A 182 -11.67 -14.76 2.24
N SER A 183 -11.13 -14.03 3.23
CA SER A 183 -11.87 -13.00 3.99
C SER A 183 -12.26 -11.79 3.15
N HIS A 184 -11.70 -11.60 1.96
CA HIS A 184 -12.13 -10.57 1.01
C HIS A 184 -13.57 -10.73 0.52
N ARG A 185 -14.18 -11.90 0.74
CA ARG A 185 -15.59 -12.18 0.48
C ARG A 185 -16.51 -11.89 1.68
N TRP A 186 -15.94 -11.56 2.83
CA TRP A 186 -16.74 -11.11 3.97
C TRP A 186 -17.33 -9.73 3.69
N PRO A 187 -18.43 -9.34 4.37
CA PRO A 187 -18.91 -7.96 4.29
C PRO A 187 -17.84 -6.97 4.76
N LEU A 188 -18.03 -5.71 4.42
CA LEU A 188 -17.25 -4.63 5.00
C LEU A 188 -17.44 -4.61 6.51
N LEU A 189 -16.34 -4.77 7.25
CA LEU A 189 -16.28 -4.74 8.70
C LEU A 189 -16.06 -3.30 9.20
N PRO A 190 -16.58 -2.95 10.38
CA PRO A 190 -16.33 -1.64 10.97
C PRO A 190 -14.86 -1.50 11.40
N ILE A 191 -14.40 -0.25 11.50
CA ILE A 191 -13.08 0.07 12.05
C ILE A 191 -13.02 -0.32 13.53
N THR A 192 -11.99 -1.09 13.91
CA THR A 192 -11.72 -1.48 15.31
C THR A 192 -10.40 -0.93 15.85
N GLY A 193 -9.71 -0.10 15.06
CA GLY A 193 -8.41 0.50 15.36
C GLY A 193 -7.28 -0.10 14.52
N LEU A 194 -6.21 0.69 14.31
CA LEU A 194 -5.07 0.31 13.45
C LEU A 194 -3.83 -0.13 14.24
N ALA A 195 -3.56 0.49 15.40
CA ALA A 195 -2.42 0.16 16.26
C ALA A 195 -2.86 -0.40 17.61
N GLY A 196 -2.00 -1.21 18.23
CA GLY A 196 -2.22 -1.75 19.58
C GLY A 196 -2.99 -3.08 19.61
N GLY A 197 -4.30 -3.05 19.82
CA GLY A 197 -5.12 -4.24 20.08
C GLY A 197 -5.25 -5.16 18.85
N MET A 198 -4.27 -6.04 18.64
CA MET A 198 -4.15 -6.90 17.46
C MET A 198 -5.49 -7.56 17.09
N ASP A 199 -6.16 -8.15 18.07
CA ASP A 199 -7.38 -8.95 17.91
C ASP A 199 -8.69 -8.17 18.11
N ALA A 200 -8.67 -6.84 18.12
CA ALA A 200 -9.87 -6.01 18.33
C ALA A 200 -11.00 -6.36 17.33
N ILE A 201 -10.64 -6.76 16.11
CA ILE A 201 -11.60 -7.18 15.08
C ILE A 201 -12.46 -8.38 15.51
N GLN A 202 -11.96 -9.26 16.39
CA GLN A 202 -12.69 -10.45 16.83
C GLN A 202 -14.04 -10.11 17.48
N SER A 203 -14.17 -8.90 18.06
CA SER A 203 -15.40 -8.43 18.68
C SER A 203 -16.55 -8.18 17.69
N VAL A 204 -16.24 -8.01 16.40
CA VAL A 204 -17.22 -7.70 15.35
C VAL A 204 -17.43 -8.85 14.35
N LEU A 205 -16.74 -9.98 14.54
CA LEU A 205 -16.87 -11.16 13.67
C LEU A 205 -18.04 -12.06 14.10
N THR A 206 -18.71 -12.66 13.11
CA THR A 206 -19.65 -13.77 13.35
C THR A 206 -18.90 -15.04 13.77
N ASP A 207 -19.61 -16.04 14.29
CA ASP A 207 -18.99 -17.30 14.70
C ASP A 207 -18.39 -18.07 13.51
N GLU A 208 -19.01 -17.99 12.32
CA GLU A 208 -18.45 -18.56 11.09
C GLU A 208 -17.15 -17.87 10.68
N GLN A 209 -17.10 -16.54 10.77
CA GLN A 209 -15.89 -15.77 10.45
C GLN A 209 -14.76 -16.07 11.44
N LYS A 210 -15.07 -16.18 12.74
CA LYS A 210 -14.12 -16.61 13.77
C LYS A 210 -13.57 -18.01 13.48
N ALA A 211 -14.43 -18.95 13.09
CA ALA A 211 -14.00 -20.31 12.72
C ALA A 211 -13.10 -20.33 11.46
N GLN A 212 -13.29 -19.38 10.55
CA GLN A 212 -12.47 -19.18 9.35
C GLN A 212 -11.21 -18.35 9.61
N PHE A 213 -11.08 -17.72 10.77
CA PHE A 213 -9.96 -16.84 11.11
C PHE A 213 -8.67 -17.64 11.33
N LYS A 214 -8.01 -17.99 10.23
CA LYS A 214 -6.78 -18.78 10.18
C LYS A 214 -5.67 -17.98 9.50
N PRO A 215 -4.89 -17.20 10.28
CA PRO A 215 -3.80 -16.39 9.75
C PRO A 215 -2.77 -17.19 8.96
N VAL A 216 -2.38 -16.66 7.79
CA VAL A 216 -1.25 -17.14 7.00
C VAL A 216 -0.23 -16.02 6.87
N ALA A 217 1.03 -16.32 7.20
CA ALA A 217 2.14 -15.38 7.07
C ALA A 217 2.51 -15.17 5.59
N ALA A 218 2.59 -13.92 5.16
CA ALA A 218 3.15 -13.53 3.87
C ALA A 218 4.60 -13.05 4.07
N ALA A 219 5.48 -13.99 4.38
CA ALA A 219 6.92 -13.71 4.46
C ALA A 219 7.47 -13.39 3.06
N LEU A 220 8.31 -12.37 2.97
CA LEU A 220 8.83 -11.83 1.72
C LEU A 220 10.31 -11.49 1.86
N ARG A 221 11.09 -11.67 0.79
CA ARG A 221 12.44 -11.09 0.72
C ARG A 221 12.36 -9.60 0.44
N LYS A 222 13.38 -8.84 0.82
CA LYS A 222 13.52 -7.42 0.43
C LYS A 222 13.32 -7.25 -1.09
N GLY A 223 12.59 -6.22 -1.48
CA GLY A 223 12.22 -5.92 -2.86
C GLY A 223 11.10 -6.78 -3.46
N PHE A 224 10.52 -7.70 -2.68
CA PHE A 224 9.32 -8.45 -3.07
C PHE A 224 8.07 -7.79 -2.46
N ALA A 225 6.95 -8.03 -3.13
CA ALA A 225 5.66 -7.44 -2.80
C ALA A 225 4.55 -8.48 -2.68
N ALA A 226 3.47 -8.07 -2.03
CA ALA A 226 2.18 -8.73 -2.04
C ALA A 226 1.10 -7.74 -2.47
N PHE A 227 0.14 -8.24 -3.26
CA PHE A 227 -1.07 -7.50 -3.63
C PHE A 227 -2.26 -8.09 -2.87
N HIS A 228 -3.13 -7.24 -2.33
CA HIS A 228 -4.33 -7.71 -1.65
C HIS A 228 -5.56 -6.86 -1.94
N HIS A 229 -6.71 -7.54 -1.93
CA HIS A 229 -8.03 -6.96 -2.12
C HIS A 229 -8.39 -6.00 -0.97
N PRO A 230 -9.16 -4.94 -1.20
CA PRO A 230 -9.42 -3.91 -0.18
C PRO A 230 -10.29 -4.40 1.00
N LEU A 231 -10.98 -5.54 0.83
CA LEU A 231 -11.68 -6.27 1.92
C LEU A 231 -10.85 -7.40 2.54
N MET A 232 -9.61 -7.59 2.11
CA MET A 232 -8.78 -8.65 2.64
C MET A 232 -8.42 -8.35 4.10
N VAL A 233 -8.90 -9.18 5.03
CA VAL A 233 -8.53 -9.03 6.44
C VAL A 233 -7.05 -9.37 6.59
N HIS A 234 -6.29 -8.38 7.06
CA HIS A 234 -4.85 -8.49 7.20
C HIS A 234 -4.35 -7.67 8.40
N GLY A 235 -3.15 -8.01 8.87
CA GLY A 235 -2.50 -7.39 10.02
C GLY A 235 -1.03 -7.75 10.05
N SER A 236 -0.25 -7.13 10.95
CA SER A 236 1.16 -7.49 11.12
C SER A 236 1.59 -7.39 12.57
N TYR A 237 2.19 -8.44 13.11
CA TYR A 237 2.69 -8.49 14.49
C TYR A 237 3.91 -7.59 14.71
N GLY A 238 4.34 -7.46 15.96
CA GLY A 238 5.48 -6.62 16.33
C GLY A 238 6.80 -7.10 15.74
N ASN A 239 7.81 -6.24 15.82
CA ASN A 239 9.17 -6.60 15.42
C ASN A 239 10.00 -6.97 16.65
N ALA A 240 10.31 -8.26 16.79
CA ALA A 240 11.13 -8.78 17.89
C ALA A 240 12.63 -8.88 17.55
N THR A 241 13.01 -8.60 16.30
CA THR A 241 14.39 -8.75 15.81
C THR A 241 15.27 -7.55 16.17
N ASP A 242 16.57 -7.65 15.89
CA ASP A 242 17.56 -6.60 16.11
C ASP A 242 17.71 -5.62 14.93
N ARG A 243 16.89 -5.78 13.87
CA ARG A 243 16.88 -4.92 12.68
C ARG A 243 15.52 -4.26 12.47
N PRO A 244 15.46 -3.06 11.87
CA PRO A 244 14.18 -2.46 11.52
C PRO A 244 13.47 -3.27 10.43
N ARG A 245 12.15 -3.13 10.34
CA ARG A 245 11.35 -3.61 9.21
C ARG A 245 10.61 -2.45 8.57
N ARG A 246 11.08 -2.03 7.40
CA ARG A 246 10.51 -0.97 6.58
C ARG A 246 9.69 -1.53 5.43
N ALA A 247 8.61 -0.84 5.12
CA ALA A 247 7.75 -1.16 3.99
C ALA A 247 7.17 0.12 3.39
N VAL A 248 6.98 0.07 2.07
CA VAL A 248 6.18 1.04 1.32
C VAL A 248 4.91 0.33 0.89
N VAL A 249 3.78 1.00 1.02
CA VAL A 249 2.48 0.49 0.58
C VAL A 249 1.95 1.47 -0.45
N ILE A 250 1.62 0.98 -1.64
CA ILE A 250 0.99 1.79 -2.69
C ILE A 250 -0.43 1.30 -2.86
N ASN A 251 -1.38 2.19 -2.63
CA ASN A 251 -2.78 1.92 -2.87
C ASN A 251 -3.18 2.52 -4.22
N VAL A 252 -3.92 1.75 -5.00
CA VAL A 252 -4.40 2.14 -6.32
C VAL A 252 -5.88 1.81 -6.46
N PHE A 253 -6.52 2.42 -7.45
CA PHE A 253 -7.87 2.05 -7.85
C PHE A 253 -8.02 2.06 -9.37
N ARG A 254 -9.07 1.40 -9.86
CA ARG A 254 -9.39 1.39 -11.29
C ARG A 254 -9.91 2.75 -11.76
N ASP A 255 -9.44 3.22 -12.92
CA ASP A 255 -10.01 4.42 -13.55
C ASP A 255 -11.54 4.30 -13.70
N GLY A 256 -12.23 5.42 -13.46
CA GLY A 256 -13.69 5.48 -13.41
C GLY A 256 -14.29 5.38 -12.00
N THR A 257 -13.51 5.04 -10.98
CA THR A 257 -13.91 5.24 -9.56
C THR A 257 -14.29 6.71 -9.33
N GLN A 258 -15.31 6.94 -8.50
CA GLN A 258 -15.91 8.23 -8.21
C GLN A 258 -15.80 8.57 -6.72
N SER A 259 -15.88 9.85 -6.40
CA SER A 259 -16.05 10.29 -5.03
C SER A 259 -17.44 9.90 -4.51
N ALA A 260 -17.50 9.39 -3.28
CA ALA A 260 -18.74 9.02 -2.59
C ALA A 260 -19.21 10.10 -1.59
N SER A 261 -18.37 11.12 -1.33
CA SER A 261 -18.63 12.23 -0.40
C SER A 261 -18.19 13.58 -0.99
N ASP A 262 -18.65 14.68 -0.40
CA ASP A 262 -18.14 16.03 -0.72
C ASP A 262 -16.97 16.45 0.20
N ASP A 263 -16.61 15.61 1.18
CA ASP A 263 -15.51 15.85 2.10
C ASP A 263 -14.14 15.62 1.43
N PRO A 264 -13.08 16.31 1.88
CA PRO A 264 -11.71 16.02 1.47
C PRO A 264 -11.36 14.54 1.68
N LEU A 265 -10.66 13.96 0.70
CA LEU A 265 -10.29 12.54 0.67
C LEU A 265 -8.99 12.26 1.42
N LEU A 266 -8.07 13.21 1.40
CA LEU A 266 -6.81 13.22 2.15
C LEU A 266 -6.60 14.64 2.67
N HIS A 267 -5.90 14.78 3.80
CA HIS A 267 -5.60 16.10 4.34
C HIS A 267 -4.79 16.93 3.34
N GLY A 268 -5.15 18.20 3.13
CA GLY A 268 -4.47 19.07 2.17
C GLY A 268 -4.76 18.78 0.68
N VAL A 269 -5.64 17.82 0.37
CA VAL A 269 -6.11 17.55 -0.99
C VAL A 269 -7.49 18.21 -1.20
N PRO A 270 -7.68 19.01 -2.26
CA PRO A 270 -8.98 19.59 -2.57
C PRO A 270 -10.06 18.50 -2.73
N PRO A 271 -11.29 18.71 -2.22
CA PRO A 271 -12.36 17.73 -2.36
C PRO A 271 -12.73 17.53 -3.83
N ILE A 272 -13.05 16.28 -4.18
CA ILE A 272 -13.68 15.94 -5.45
C ILE A 272 -15.18 15.77 -5.15
N PRO A 273 -16.07 16.56 -5.79
CA PRO A 273 -17.50 16.50 -5.50
C PRO A 273 -18.08 15.10 -5.67
N LYS A 274 -19.06 14.76 -4.84
CA LYS A 274 -19.72 13.46 -4.87
C LYS A 274 -20.25 13.12 -6.26
N GLY A 275 -19.99 11.90 -6.72
CA GLY A 275 -20.38 11.39 -8.03
C GLY A 275 -19.43 11.79 -9.17
N GLN A 276 -18.45 12.67 -8.94
CA GLN A 276 -17.43 12.96 -9.93
C GLN A 276 -16.33 11.90 -9.92
N ARG A 277 -15.73 11.67 -11.09
CA ARG A 277 -14.62 10.74 -11.25
C ARG A 277 -13.39 11.21 -10.49
N MET A 278 -12.74 10.27 -9.82
CA MET A 278 -11.47 10.46 -9.14
C MET A 278 -10.36 10.71 -10.16
N GLY A 279 -9.56 11.75 -9.96
CA GLY A 279 -8.48 12.11 -10.87
C GLY A 279 -7.80 13.42 -10.48
N GLY A 280 -6.97 13.95 -11.37
CA GLY A 280 -6.25 15.21 -11.18
C GLY A 280 -4.90 15.04 -10.48
N GLN A 281 -4.39 16.14 -9.92
CA GLN A 281 -3.03 16.25 -9.37
C GLN A 281 -2.66 15.09 -8.42
N PHE A 282 -3.55 14.77 -7.48
CA PHE A 282 -3.27 13.82 -6.40
C PHE A 282 -3.69 12.38 -6.69
N PHE A 283 -4.39 12.14 -7.82
CA PHE A 283 -4.87 10.83 -8.23
C PHE A 283 -4.52 10.55 -9.72
N PRO A 284 -3.24 10.63 -10.11
CA PRO A 284 -2.82 10.48 -11.50
C PRO A 284 -3.16 9.11 -12.06
N LEU A 285 -3.34 9.06 -13.39
CA LEU A 285 -3.37 7.80 -14.13
C LEU A 285 -1.94 7.26 -14.19
N LEU A 286 -1.73 6.04 -13.70
CA LEU A 286 -0.42 5.41 -13.63
C LEU A 286 -0.16 4.52 -14.84
N PHE A 287 -1.21 3.86 -15.35
CA PHE A 287 -1.09 2.89 -16.43
C PHE A 287 -2.44 2.64 -17.09
N ASP A 288 -2.46 2.65 -18.43
CA ASP A 288 -3.58 2.15 -19.24
C ASP A 288 -3.08 0.96 -20.08
N PRO A 289 -3.66 -0.25 -19.93
CA PRO A 289 -3.25 -1.39 -20.74
C PRO A 289 -3.47 -1.17 -22.25
N GLN A 290 -4.35 -0.27 -22.68
CA GLN A 290 -4.58 0.04 -24.10
C GLN A 290 -3.43 0.79 -24.74
N ASP A 291 -2.62 1.51 -23.95
CA ASP A 291 -1.44 2.23 -24.44
C ASP A 291 -0.26 1.27 -24.71
N VAL A 292 -0.37 0.00 -24.29
CA VAL A 292 0.74 -0.97 -24.30
C VAL A 292 0.38 -2.31 -24.98
N PHE A 293 -0.83 -2.85 -24.76
CA PHE A 293 -1.23 -4.21 -25.16
C PHE A 293 -2.36 -4.25 -26.19
#